data_AF-A0A2E8B449-F1
#
_entry.id   AF-A0A2E8B449-F1
#
_cell.length_a   1.000
_cell.length_b   1.000
_cell.length_c   1.000
_cell.angle_alpha   90.00
_cell.angle_beta   90.00
_cell.angle_gamma   90.00
#
_symmetry.space_group_name_H-M   'P 1'
#
loop_
_entity.id
_entity.type
_entity.pdbx_description
1 polymer ?
#
loop_
_entity_poly.entity_id
_entity_poly.type
_entity_poly.pdbx_seq_one_letter_code
_entity_poly.pdbx_strand_id
1 'polypeptide(L)'
;MNAATLIITAMISLHPAQDVAVDEVDLIELNHFYDDRGRLVLDQVIFYDWCVVEARFQVRDWRLLKSPAQIPRKNWRRGDFFTVWHDGDLLREVHAKGIHETWTQYDPELVEREFLPKEKRQKLRVPKTLLIKAP
;
A
#
# COMPACT_ATOMS: atom_id res chain seq x y z
N MET A 1 24.04 -46.27 35.57
CA MET A 1 22.64 -45.81 35.44
C MET A 1 22.55 -44.46 36.11
N ASN A 2 22.23 -43.42 35.35
CA ASN A 2 21.58 -42.16 35.78
C ASN A 2 21.39 -41.33 34.50
N ALA A 3 20.22 -41.52 33.89
CA ALA A 3 19.77 -40.74 32.74
C ALA A 3 19.37 -39.35 33.25
N ALA A 4 20.19 -38.34 32.98
CA ALA A 4 19.80 -36.94 33.14
C ALA A 4 19.07 -36.52 31.86
N THR A 5 17.75 -36.58 31.90
CA THR A 5 16.84 -36.20 30.81
C THR A 5 17.05 -34.72 30.45
N LEU A 6 17.50 -34.46 29.22
CA LEU A 6 17.50 -33.12 28.62
C LEU A 6 16.05 -32.72 28.32
N ILE A 7 15.49 -31.76 29.04
CA ILE A 7 14.22 -31.12 28.67
C ILE A 7 14.54 -30.05 27.62
N ILE A 8 14.42 -30.41 26.34
CA ILE A 8 14.38 -29.43 25.25
C ILE A 8 12.96 -28.86 25.26
N THR A 9 12.78 -27.70 25.88
CA THR A 9 11.52 -26.95 25.79
C THR A 9 11.44 -26.35 24.39
N ALA A 10 10.67 -26.98 23.51
CA ALA A 10 10.34 -26.43 22.21
C ALA A 10 9.45 -25.18 22.40
N MET A 11 10.06 -24.00 22.38
CA MET A 11 9.32 -22.75 22.20
C MET A 11 8.85 -22.68 20.75
N ILE A 12 7.76 -23.39 20.46
CA ILE A 12 6.98 -23.13 19.25
C ILE A 12 6.33 -21.78 19.49
N SER A 13 7.00 -20.73 19.03
CA SER A 13 6.42 -19.41 18.97
C SER A 13 5.22 -19.51 18.02
N LEU A 14 3.99 -19.59 18.56
CA LEU A 14 2.78 -19.30 17.81
C LEU A 14 2.84 -17.82 17.44
N HIS A 15 3.63 -17.48 16.43
CA HIS A 15 3.39 -16.24 15.71
C HIS A 15 2.07 -16.45 14.99
N PRO A 16 1.00 -15.71 15.33
CA PRO A 16 -0.16 -15.69 14.46
C PRO A 16 0.38 -15.35 13.06
N ALA A 17 0.05 -16.16 12.07
CA ALA A 17 0.35 -15.84 10.68
C ALA A 17 -0.18 -14.43 10.47
N GLN A 18 0.72 -13.46 10.22
CA GLN A 18 0.30 -12.10 9.96
C GLN A 18 -0.63 -12.15 8.76
N ASP A 19 -1.87 -11.72 8.96
CA ASP A 19 -2.80 -11.58 7.85
C ASP A 19 -2.20 -10.53 6.90
N VAL A 20 -1.85 -10.97 5.69
CA VAL A 20 -1.37 -10.09 4.62
C VAL A 20 -2.54 -9.82 3.68
N ALA A 21 -3.02 -8.58 3.65
CA ALA A 21 -3.95 -8.16 2.60
C ALA A 21 -3.15 -7.82 1.34
N VAL A 22 -3.43 -8.55 0.26
CA VAL A 22 -2.83 -8.32 -1.05
C VAL A 22 -3.86 -7.70 -1.98
N ASP A 23 -3.51 -6.54 -2.54
CA ASP A 23 -4.26 -5.84 -3.59
C ASP A 23 -3.42 -5.71 -4.86
N GLU A 24 -4.10 -5.60 -6.00
CA GLU A 24 -3.48 -5.31 -7.29
C GLU A 24 -4.14 -4.06 -7.89
N VAL A 25 -3.30 -3.21 -8.48
CA VAL A 25 -3.69 -2.00 -9.22
C VAL A 25 -2.89 -1.92 -10.51
N ASP A 26 -3.29 -1.07 -11.45
CA ASP A 26 -2.59 -0.96 -12.73
C ASP A 26 -1.29 -0.15 -12.62
N LEU A 27 -1.29 0.92 -11.82
CA LEU A 27 -0.17 1.85 -11.67
C LEU A 27 -0.04 2.34 -10.23
N ILE A 28 1.20 2.40 -9.74
CA ILE A 28 1.57 3.13 -8.52
C ILE A 28 2.32 4.40 -8.93
N GLU A 29 1.93 5.54 -8.38
CA GLU A 29 2.71 6.77 -8.48
C GLU A 29 3.33 7.09 -7.12
N LEU A 30 4.65 7.28 -7.09
CA LEU A 30 5.36 7.94 -6.00
C LEU A 30 5.42 9.44 -6.34
N ASN A 31 4.66 10.24 -5.63
CA ASN A 31 4.56 11.67 -5.86
C ASN A 31 5.26 12.46 -4.75
N HIS A 32 6.05 13.44 -5.17
CA HIS A 32 6.72 14.42 -4.33
C HIS A 32 6.06 15.79 -4.59
N PHE A 33 5.18 16.23 -3.69
CA PHE A 33 4.47 17.50 -3.82
C PHE A 33 5.26 18.62 -3.14
N TYR A 34 5.60 19.67 -3.90
CA TYR A 34 6.27 20.88 -3.44
C TYR A 34 5.35 22.10 -3.51
N ASP A 35 5.58 23.10 -2.67
CA ASP A 35 4.87 24.37 -2.77
C ASP A 35 5.47 25.30 -3.85
N ASP A 36 4.90 26.50 -3.97
CA ASP A 36 5.34 27.56 -4.88
C ASP A 36 6.77 28.06 -4.60
N ARG A 37 7.31 27.78 -3.42
CA ARG A 37 8.68 28.12 -2.99
C ARG A 37 9.64 26.94 -3.12
N GLY A 38 9.20 25.82 -3.68
CA GLY A 38 10.01 24.62 -3.85
C GLY A 38 10.29 23.88 -2.54
N ARG A 39 9.47 24.08 -1.50
CA ARG A 39 9.56 23.31 -0.25
C ARG A 39 8.71 22.06 -0.37
N LEU A 40 9.25 20.92 0.05
CA LEU A 40 8.50 19.66 0.08
C LEU A 40 7.32 19.80 1.07
N VAL A 41 6.11 19.58 0.56
CA VAL A 41 4.86 19.58 1.33
C VAL A 41 4.57 18.17 1.82
N LEU A 42 4.60 17.18 0.93
CA LEU A 42 4.39 15.78 1.27
C LEU A 42 4.97 14.85 0.20
N ASP A 43 5.32 13.65 0.64
CA ASP A 43 5.50 12.48 -0.22
C ASP A 43 4.27 11.58 -0.09
N GLN A 44 3.80 11.05 -1.20
CA GLN A 44 2.64 10.16 -1.22
C GLN A 44 2.79 9.04 -2.25
N VAL A 45 2.09 7.94 -1.98
CA VAL A 45 1.85 6.88 -2.96
C VAL A 45 0.39 6.93 -3.40
N ILE A 46 0.16 7.02 -4.70
CA ILE A 46 -1.16 7.08 -5.31
C ILE A 46 -1.36 5.82 -6.14
N PHE A 47 -2.52 5.20 -6.02
CA PHE A 47 -2.86 3.95 -6.69
C PHE A 47 -3.91 4.22 -7.76
N TYR A 48 -3.66 3.76 -8.98
CA TYR A 48 -4.56 3.96 -10.11
C TYR A 48 -4.99 2.64 -10.73
N ASP A 49 -6.25 2.63 -11.17
CA ASP A 49 -6.78 1.62 -12.09
C ASP A 49 -7.14 2.28 -13.42
N TRP A 50 -6.96 1.55 -14.52
CA TRP A 50 -7.36 1.99 -15.85
C TRP A 50 -8.88 1.88 -16.00
N CYS A 51 -9.53 3.03 -16.19
CA CYS A 51 -10.95 3.08 -16.51
C CYS A 51 -11.15 2.93 -18.02
N VAL A 52 -11.71 1.79 -18.44
CA VAL A 52 -11.98 1.51 -19.86
C VAL A 52 -13.00 2.48 -20.45
N VAL A 53 -14.00 2.89 -19.67
CA VAL A 53 -15.08 3.78 -20.14
C VAL A 53 -14.58 5.19 -20.40
N GLU A 54 -13.79 5.73 -19.47
CA GLU A 54 -13.23 7.09 -19.56
C GLU A 54 -11.88 7.14 -20.29
N ALA A 55 -11.35 5.97 -20.69
CA ALA A 55 -10.05 5.79 -21.34
C ALA A 55 -8.90 6.53 -20.63
N ARG A 56 -8.87 6.46 -19.29
CA ARG A 56 -7.83 7.10 -18.47
C ARG A 56 -7.59 6.33 -17.17
N PHE A 57 -6.44 6.57 -16.55
CA PHE A 57 -6.22 6.18 -15.17
C PHE A 57 -7.09 7.01 -14.23
N GLN A 58 -7.67 6.34 -13.24
CA GLN A 58 -8.46 6.96 -12.17
C GLN A 58 -7.89 6.55 -10.82
N VAL A 59 -7.84 7.50 -9.89
CA VAL A 59 -7.36 7.21 -8.54
C VAL A 59 -8.30 6.22 -7.87
N ARG A 60 -7.71 5.11 -7.43
CA ARG A 60 -8.35 4.09 -6.62
C ARG A 60 -8.25 4.45 -5.14
N ASP A 61 -7.03 4.69 -4.68
CA ASP A 61 -6.70 5.02 -3.30
C ASP A 61 -5.35 5.74 -3.24
N TRP A 62 -4.96 6.25 -2.08
CA TRP A 62 -3.68 6.93 -1.88
C TRP A 62 -3.29 6.96 -0.41
N ARG A 63 -2.00 7.18 -0.12
CA ARG A 63 -1.52 7.38 1.24
C ARG A 63 -0.28 8.26 1.29
N LEU A 64 -0.13 8.97 2.41
CA LEU A 64 1.13 9.63 2.77
C LEU A 64 2.24 8.59 2.99
N LEU A 65 3.41 8.89 2.48
CA LEU A 65 4.61 8.10 2.70
C LEU A 65 5.16 8.41 4.11
N LYS A 66 5.02 7.47 5.04
CA LYS A 66 5.46 7.62 6.44
C LYS A 66 6.86 7.07 6.71
N SER A 67 7.36 6.24 5.80
CA SER A 67 8.66 5.57 5.94
C SER A 67 9.20 5.18 4.57
N PRO A 68 10.53 5.17 4.36
CA PRO A 68 11.16 4.66 3.14
C PRO A 68 10.83 3.19 2.83
N ALA A 69 10.36 2.42 3.81
CA ALA A 69 9.87 1.06 3.58
C ALA A 69 8.64 1.00 2.67
N GLN A 70 7.89 2.11 2.57
CA GLN A 70 6.67 2.22 1.78
C GLN A 70 6.93 2.70 0.34
N ILE A 71 8.18 3.04 0.00
CA ILE A 71 8.57 3.37 -1.37
C ILE A 71 8.38 2.10 -2.22
N PRO A 72 7.71 2.16 -3.39
CA PRO A 72 7.48 0.97 -4.19
C PRO A 72 8.79 0.38 -4.69
N ARG A 73 8.91 -0.95 -4.64
CA ARG A 73 10.11 -1.70 -5.00
C ARG A 73 9.79 -2.69 -6.09
N LYS A 74 10.80 -3.04 -6.88
CA LYS A 74 10.67 -4.06 -7.91
C LYS A 74 10.64 -5.46 -7.27
N ASN A 75 9.64 -6.25 -7.65
CA ASN A 75 9.58 -7.68 -7.37
C ASN A 75 10.17 -8.45 -8.56
N TRP A 76 11.44 -8.84 -8.45
CA TRP A 76 12.14 -9.53 -9.54
C TRP A 76 11.56 -10.91 -9.89
N ARG A 77 10.86 -11.55 -8.94
CA ARG A 77 10.27 -12.88 -9.16
C ARG A 77 8.97 -12.78 -9.97
N ARG A 78 8.13 -11.78 -9.68
CA ARG A 78 6.85 -11.56 -10.38
C ARG A 78 6.99 -10.67 -11.62
N GLY A 79 8.06 -9.88 -11.71
CA GLY A 79 8.25 -8.90 -12.76
C GLY A 79 7.39 -7.64 -12.59
N ASP A 80 6.86 -7.40 -11.39
CA ASP A 80 6.01 -6.26 -11.04
C ASP A 80 6.68 -5.33 -10.01
N PHE A 81 5.96 -4.31 -9.58
CA PHE A 81 6.33 -3.43 -8.47
C PHE A 81 5.37 -3.63 -7.31
N PHE A 82 5.84 -3.42 -6.09
CA PHE A 82 5.00 -3.53 -4.90
C PHE A 82 5.40 -2.51 -3.83
N THR A 83 4.42 -2.09 -3.02
CA THR A 83 4.65 -1.34 -1.78
C THR A 83 3.96 -2.05 -0.62
N VAL A 84 4.52 -1.91 0.58
CA VAL A 84 4.07 -2.61 1.78
C VAL A 84 3.93 -1.66 2.97
N TRP A 85 2.93 -1.90 3.81
CA TRP A 85 2.76 -1.15 5.05
C TRP A 85 1.90 -1.88 6.09
N HIS A 86 1.94 -1.40 7.33
CA HIS A 86 1.01 -1.83 8.36
C HIS A 86 -0.24 -0.93 8.42
N ASP A 87 -1.41 -1.56 8.44
CA ASP A 87 -2.73 -0.97 8.65
C ASP A 87 -3.31 -1.54 9.95
N GLY A 88 -2.85 -0.97 11.08
CA GLY A 88 -3.01 -1.62 12.39
C GLY A 88 -2.17 -2.89 12.49
N ASP A 89 -2.79 -3.99 12.88
CA ASP A 89 -2.14 -5.30 13.02
C ASP A 89 -1.94 -6.03 11.68
N LEU A 90 -2.53 -5.52 10.60
CA LEU A 90 -2.48 -6.12 9.28
C LEU A 90 -1.30 -5.59 8.47
N LEU A 91 -0.58 -6.48 7.79
CA LEU A 91 0.34 -6.08 6.72
C LEU A 91 -0.45 -5.96 5.41
N ARG A 92 -0.36 -4.83 4.72
CA ARG A 92 -0.88 -4.68 3.37
C ARG A 92 0.26 -4.64 2.36
N GLU A 93 0.08 -5.37 1.27
CA GLU A 93 0.92 -5.35 0.09
C GLU A 93 0.07 -4.96 -1.12
N VAL A 94 0.53 -3.97 -1.89
CA VAL A 94 -0.14 -3.55 -3.13
C VAL A 94 0.83 -3.70 -4.29
N HIS A 95 0.43 -4.48 -5.30
CA HIS A 95 1.20 -4.70 -6.51
C HIS A 95 0.70 -3.84 -7.67
N ALA A 96 1.61 -3.46 -8.56
CA ALA A 96 1.29 -2.85 -9.85
C ALA A 96 2.27 -3.23 -10.94
N LYS A 97 1.79 -3.20 -12.19
CA LYS A 97 2.62 -3.49 -13.37
C LYS A 97 3.59 -2.36 -13.68
N GLY A 98 3.24 -1.12 -13.34
CA GLY A 98 4.06 0.07 -13.56
C GLY A 98 4.24 0.90 -12.29
N ILE A 99 5.30 1.70 -12.29
CA ILE A 99 5.53 2.78 -11.33
C ILE A 99 5.83 4.08 -12.08
N HIS A 100 5.25 5.19 -11.64
CA HIS A 100 5.69 6.54 -11.99
C HIS A 100 6.25 7.24 -10.76
N GLU A 101 7.30 8.03 -10.96
CA GLU A 101 7.82 8.93 -9.93
C GLU A 101 7.66 10.37 -10.44
N THR A 102 7.01 11.22 -9.65
CA THR A 102 6.61 12.56 -10.09
C THR A 102 6.98 13.62 -9.06
N TRP A 103 7.29 14.82 -9.54
CA TRP A 103 7.55 16.01 -8.73
C TRP A 103 6.57 17.09 -9.19
N THR A 104 5.65 17.48 -8.32
CA THR A 104 4.52 18.36 -8.68
C THR A 104 4.43 19.56 -7.76
N GLN A 105 3.80 20.64 -8.24
CA GLN A 105 3.43 21.80 -7.41
C GLN A 105 1.96 21.81 -6.99
N TYR A 106 1.30 20.67 -7.18
CA TYR A 106 -0.09 20.42 -6.80
C TYR A 106 -0.20 18.97 -6.30
N ASP A 107 -1.25 18.67 -5.55
CA ASP A 107 -1.58 17.30 -5.15
C ASP A 107 -2.39 16.61 -6.25
N PRO A 108 -1.83 15.61 -6.97
CA PRO A 108 -2.55 14.92 -8.04
C PRO A 108 -3.83 14.23 -7.54
N GLU A 109 -3.86 13.79 -6.28
CA GLU A 109 -5.04 13.13 -5.73
C GLU A 109 -6.22 14.09 -5.56
N LEU A 110 -5.94 15.33 -5.15
CA LEU A 110 -6.97 16.36 -5.01
C LEU A 110 -7.55 16.75 -6.37
N VAL A 111 -6.70 16.93 -7.39
CA VAL A 111 -7.14 17.19 -8.76
C VAL A 111 -8.04 16.05 -9.27
N GLU A 112 -7.70 14.80 -8.95
CA GLU A 112 -8.50 13.63 -9.34
C GLU A 112 -9.90 13.57 -8.70
N ARG A 113 -10.14 14.30 -7.60
CA ARG A 113 -11.48 14.38 -7.00
C ARG A 113 -12.47 15.16 -7.86
N GLU A 114 -11.98 15.99 -8.78
CA GLU A 114 -12.83 16.70 -9.75
C GLU A 114 -13.40 15.76 -10.82
N PHE A 115 -12.69 14.65 -11.11
CA PHE A 115 -13.12 13.65 -12.10
C PHE A 115 -13.89 12.50 -11.48
N LEU A 116 -13.36 11.89 -10.42
CA LEU A 116 -14.01 10.81 -9.68
C LEU A 116 -14.01 11.13 -8.18
N PRO A 117 -15.18 11.56 -7.64
CA PRO A 117 -15.34 11.81 -6.21
C PRO A 117 -14.94 10.60 -5.38
N LYS A 118 -14.34 10.86 -4.21
CA LYS A 118 -13.76 9.83 -3.35
C LYS A 118 -14.75 8.73 -2.96
N GLU A 119 -16.01 9.08 -2.83
CA GLU A 119 -17.11 8.20 -2.43
C GLU A 119 -17.45 7.16 -3.50
N LYS A 120 -17.10 7.44 -4.76
CA LYS A 120 -17.34 6.58 -5.91
C LYS A 120 -16.13 5.70 -6.25
N ARG A 121 -14.99 5.90 -5.58
CA ARG A 121 -13.76 5.14 -5.85
C ARG A 121 -13.85 3.73 -5.29
N GLN A 122 -13.38 2.76 -6.05
CA GLN A 122 -13.20 1.39 -5.58
C GLN A 122 -12.06 1.38 -4.56
N LYS A 123 -12.35 1.26 -3.27
CA LYS A 123 -11.28 1.25 -2.24
C LYS A 123 -10.41 -0.01 -2.34
N LEU A 124 -9.18 0.07 -1.82
CA LEU A 124 -8.39 -1.14 -1.53
C LEU A 124 -9.19 -2.07 -0.61
N ARG A 125 -8.95 -3.38 -0.69
CA ARG A 125 -9.75 -4.36 0.06
C ARG A 125 -9.73 -4.05 1.56
N VAL A 126 -10.91 -3.96 2.17
CA VAL A 126 -10.99 -3.85 3.63
C VAL A 126 -10.53 -5.19 4.22
N PRO A 127 -9.53 -5.19 5.11
CA PRO A 127 -9.06 -6.41 5.74
C PRO A 127 -10.17 -7.07 6.56
N LYS A 128 -10.30 -8.40 6.47
CA LYS A 128 -11.35 -9.16 7.20
C LYS A 128 -11.30 -8.89 8.71
N THR A 129 -10.11 -8.68 9.27
CA THR A 129 -9.90 -8.40 10.70
C THR A 129 -10.53 -7.08 11.17
N LEU A 130 -10.69 -6.09 10.27
CA LEU A 130 -11.39 -4.84 10.57
C LEU A 130 -12.92 -4.97 10.48
N LEU A 131 -13.44 -5.97 9.75
CA LEU A 131 -14.89 -6.22 9.65
C LEU A 131 -15.46 -6.86 10.93
N ILE A 132 -14.64 -7.57 11.70
CA ILE A 132 -15.07 -8.26 12.93
C ILE A 132 -15.12 -7.31 14.15
N LYS A 133 -14.54 -6.11 14.04
CA LYS A 133 -14.50 -5.09 15.11
C LYS A 133 -15.53 -3.96 14.96
N ALA A 134 -16.43 -4.03 13.97
CA ALA A 134 -17.52 -3.06 13.85
C ALA A 134 -18.64 -3.44 14.86
N PRO A 135 -19.07 -2.51 15.76
CA PRO A 135 -20.18 -2.74 16.68
C PRO A 135 -21.54 -2.88 15.98
#